data_AF-A0AAD6N567-F1
#
_entry.id   AF-A0AAD6N567-F1
#
_cell.length_a   1.000
_cell.length_b   1.000
_cell.length_c   1.000
_cell.angle_alpha   90.00
_cell.angle_beta   90.00
_cell.angle_gamma   90.00
#
_symmetry.space_group_name_H-M   'P 1'
#
loop_
_entity.id
_entity.type
_entity.pdbx_description
1 polymer ?
#
loop_
_entity_poly.entity_id
_entity_poly.type
_entity_poly.pdbx_seq_one_letter_code
_entity_poly.pdbx_strand_id
1 'polypeptide(L)'
;MGMAVDGHKGGKSVVLTGRNDAADIENAILDLQKQFDPIFILGIFYAKDTGIYNCVKQVCDVRCGIRNVNVLAEKLRGFNDQYNANVGLKINLKLGGANQSLGTADLGIISEGKTMLVGIDVTHPSPGSASTAPSVAGIVASIDSTLAQWPAEIRVQGARQEMVADLETLLISRLQHWAKCNKKALPENIIIYRDGVSEGQYNKVIEEELPLLQAACKKTYPATLTAKGLPRLSIVIVGKRHNTRFYPTTDQDSNRENPIPGTVVDRGVSEARDWDFYLQAHAALQGTARPAHYFTVWDEIFYPRHPAKSGGQGAADVLQELTHKMCYMFGRATKAVSVCPPAYYADLVCARARCFLSDLFDPLPVDASGGSISGVTEGTADLSRMVDVVIHPNIAETMFYI
;
A
#
# COMPACT_ATOMS: atom_id res chain seq x y z
N MET A 1 13.54 -14.76 4.98
CA MET A 1 14.36 -15.03 6.18
C MET A 1 13.76 -14.28 7.36
N GLY A 2 13.58 -14.98 8.48
CA GLY A 2 12.95 -14.41 9.69
C GLY A 2 13.93 -13.60 10.53
N MET A 3 13.41 -12.64 11.30
CA MET A 3 14.20 -11.88 12.28
C MET A 3 14.32 -12.68 13.59
N ALA A 4 15.55 -12.82 14.09
CA ALA A 4 15.78 -13.35 15.44
C ALA A 4 15.35 -12.29 16.48
N VAL A 5 14.56 -12.70 17.46
CA VAL A 5 14.10 -11.84 18.55
C VAL A 5 14.35 -12.53 19.89
N ASP A 6 14.79 -11.76 20.88
CA ASP A 6 14.94 -12.23 22.25
C ASP A 6 13.57 -12.51 22.89
N GLY A 7 13.59 -13.15 24.07
CA GLY A 7 12.39 -13.33 24.89
C GLY A 7 11.72 -12.01 25.28
N HIS A 8 10.45 -12.08 25.67
CA HIS A 8 9.71 -10.90 26.13
C HIS A 8 10.39 -10.27 27.36
N LYS A 9 10.53 -8.93 27.36
CA LYS A 9 11.22 -8.18 28.42
C LYS A 9 10.30 -7.77 29.58
N GLY A 10 8.98 -7.87 29.42
CA GLY A 10 7.98 -7.43 30.39
C GLY A 10 6.77 -6.77 29.71
N GLY A 11 5.87 -6.17 30.49
CA GLY A 11 4.69 -5.46 29.97
C GLY A 11 4.03 -4.56 31.00
N LYS A 12 3.10 -3.72 30.55
CA LYS A 12 2.33 -2.80 31.39
C LYS A 12 0.84 -2.92 31.06
N SER A 13 0.00 -3.01 32.09
CA SER A 13 -1.45 -2.91 31.93
C SER A 13 -1.88 -1.45 32.05
N VAL A 14 -2.68 -0.97 31.10
CA VAL A 14 -3.21 0.39 31.09
C VAL A 14 -4.72 0.30 31.18
N VAL A 15 -5.31 0.98 32.16
CA VAL A 15 -6.76 1.07 32.32
C VAL A 15 -7.19 2.43 31.77
N LEU A 16 -7.94 2.40 30.67
CA LEU A 16 -8.39 3.59 29.97
C LEU A 16 -9.74 4.06 30.54
N THR A 17 -9.90 5.38 30.65
CA THR A 17 -11.08 5.99 31.30
C THR A 17 -11.92 6.83 30.34
N GLY A 18 -11.48 6.96 29.08
CA GLY A 18 -12.15 7.74 28.03
C GLY A 18 -11.86 9.24 28.07
N ARG A 19 -11.09 9.74 29.05
CA ARG A 19 -10.82 11.18 29.20
C ARG A 19 -9.49 11.64 28.63
N ASN A 20 -8.45 10.81 28.71
CA ASN A 20 -7.10 11.16 28.26
C ASN A 20 -6.32 9.94 27.74
N ASP A 21 -7.04 9.02 27.09
CA ASP A 21 -6.52 7.71 26.72
C ASP A 21 -5.23 7.80 25.88
N ALA A 22 -5.11 8.83 25.03
CA ALA A 22 -3.89 9.05 24.25
C ALA A 22 -2.66 9.33 25.11
N ALA A 23 -2.78 10.20 26.11
CA ALA A 23 -1.66 10.49 27.01
C ALA A 23 -1.36 9.30 27.91
N ASP A 24 -2.37 8.56 28.37
CA ASP A 24 -2.18 7.36 29.20
C ASP A 24 -1.43 6.27 28.43
N ILE A 25 -1.81 6.05 27.16
CA ILE A 25 -1.12 5.13 26.24
C ILE A 25 0.31 5.61 25.95
N GLU A 26 0.49 6.89 25.66
CA GLU A 26 1.80 7.49 25.36
C GLU A 26 2.76 7.37 26.55
N ASN A 27 2.32 7.73 27.76
CA ASN A 27 3.11 7.57 28.97
C ASN A 27 3.49 6.10 29.21
N ALA A 28 2.56 5.17 28.99
CA ALA A 28 2.85 3.74 29.13
C ALA A 28 3.90 3.26 28.11
N ILE A 29 3.84 3.71 26.86
CA ILE A 29 4.81 3.37 25.82
C ILE A 29 6.19 3.97 26.15
N LEU A 30 6.24 5.24 26.55
CA LEU A 30 7.48 5.92 26.92
C LEU A 30 8.15 5.25 28.14
N ASP A 31 7.37 4.82 29.13
CA ASP A 31 7.89 4.05 30.27
C ASP A 31 8.49 2.72 29.83
N LEU A 32 7.79 1.98 28.95
CA LEU A 32 8.32 0.73 28.39
C LEU A 32 9.60 0.96 27.59
N GLN A 33 9.68 2.04 26.81
CA GLN A 33 10.88 2.43 26.08
C GLN A 33 12.06 2.72 27.01
N LYS A 34 11.82 3.52 28.07
CA LYS A 34 12.84 3.84 29.08
C LYS A 34 13.32 2.60 29.86
N GLN A 35 12.41 1.70 30.20
CA GLN A 35 12.71 0.57 31.06
C GLN A 35 13.37 -0.60 30.30
N PHE A 36 12.94 -0.86 29.06
CA PHE A 36 13.30 -2.11 28.37
C PHE A 36 14.01 -1.90 27.04
N ASP A 37 14.02 -0.70 26.49
CA ASP A 37 14.48 -0.40 25.12
C ASP A 37 13.98 -1.45 24.10
N PRO A 38 12.66 -1.57 23.90
CA PRO A 38 12.08 -2.57 23.03
C PRO A 38 12.21 -2.15 21.56
N ILE A 39 12.50 -3.11 20.69
CA ILE A 39 12.43 -2.91 19.23
C ILE A 39 10.99 -3.02 18.70
N PHE A 40 10.09 -3.59 19.50
CA PHE A 40 8.71 -3.91 19.14
C PHE A 40 7.81 -4.04 20.37
N ILE A 41 6.54 -3.64 20.26
CA ILE A 41 5.50 -3.81 21.28
C ILE A 41 4.31 -4.62 20.73
N LEU A 42 3.92 -5.68 21.46
CA LEU A 42 2.67 -6.39 21.22
C LEU A 42 1.56 -5.78 22.08
N GLY A 43 0.63 -5.06 21.46
CA GLY A 43 -0.57 -4.56 22.13
C GLY A 43 -1.61 -5.66 22.28
N ILE A 44 -2.14 -5.87 23.49
CA ILE A 44 -3.20 -6.85 23.74
C ILE A 44 -4.44 -6.09 24.23
N PHE A 45 -5.48 -6.06 23.40
CA PHE A 45 -6.72 -5.36 23.72
C PHE A 45 -7.73 -6.31 24.32
N TYR A 46 -8.41 -5.87 25.38
CA TYR A 46 -9.44 -6.67 26.03
C TYR A 46 -10.62 -6.95 25.09
N ALA A 47 -11.09 -5.93 24.38
CA ALA A 47 -12.18 -6.00 23.43
C ALA A 47 -11.86 -5.20 22.16
N LYS A 48 -12.67 -5.38 21.11
CA LYS A 48 -12.56 -4.61 19.88
C LYS A 48 -13.05 -3.17 20.14
N ASP A 49 -12.13 -2.22 20.04
CA ASP A 49 -12.41 -0.80 20.11
C ASP A 49 -11.59 -0.07 19.04
N THR A 50 -12.29 0.55 18.09
CA THR A 50 -11.65 1.25 16.96
C THR A 50 -10.97 2.54 17.42
N GLY A 51 -11.55 3.26 18.39
CA GLY A 51 -10.99 4.51 18.91
C GLY A 51 -9.67 4.26 19.63
N ILE A 52 -9.63 3.26 20.51
CA ILE A 52 -8.38 2.84 21.19
C ILE A 52 -7.36 2.35 20.17
N TYR A 53 -7.78 1.54 19.18
CA TYR A 53 -6.87 1.08 18.13
C TYR A 53 -6.22 2.25 17.38
N ASN A 54 -7.03 3.23 16.96
CA ASN A 54 -6.55 4.40 16.24
C ASN A 54 -5.57 5.22 17.07
N CYS A 55 -5.90 5.42 18.34
CA CYS A 55 -5.05 6.10 19.30
C CYS A 55 -3.70 5.39 19.48
N VAL A 56 -3.69 4.07 19.72
CA VAL A 56 -2.44 3.29 19.83
C VAL A 56 -1.59 3.38 18.57
N LYS A 57 -2.20 3.36 17.38
CA LYS A 57 -1.46 3.51 16.12
C LYS A 57 -0.85 4.89 15.99
N GLN A 58 -1.60 5.96 16.24
CA GLN A 58 -1.06 7.32 16.17
C GLN A 58 0.08 7.51 17.17
N VAL A 59 -0.11 7.11 18.42
CA VAL A 59 0.93 7.24 19.46
C VAL A 59 2.18 6.44 19.09
N CYS A 60 2.04 5.16 18.74
CA CYS A 60 3.20 4.34 18.39
C CYS A 60 3.90 4.82 17.11
N ASP A 61 3.14 5.12 16.06
CA ASP A 61 3.71 5.31 14.72
C ASP A 61 4.18 6.75 14.46
N VAL A 62 3.54 7.74 15.08
CA VAL A 62 3.80 9.19 14.87
C VAL A 62 4.56 9.80 16.06
N ARG A 63 4.19 9.48 17.30
CA ARG A 63 4.75 10.15 18.49
C ARG A 63 5.97 9.45 19.08
N CYS A 64 5.88 8.14 19.31
CA CYS A 64 6.91 7.38 20.03
C CYS A 64 7.89 6.62 19.12
N GLY A 65 7.53 6.42 17.84
CA GLY A 65 8.36 5.72 16.86
C GLY A 65 8.69 4.29 17.23
N ILE A 66 7.68 3.50 17.60
CA ILE A 66 7.83 2.10 18.01
C ILE A 66 6.97 1.16 17.16
N ARG A 67 7.61 0.11 16.65
CA ARG A 67 6.93 -0.93 15.87
C ARG A 67 5.95 -1.68 16.76
N ASN A 68 4.74 -1.92 16.28
CA ASN A 68 3.71 -2.57 17.09
C ASN A 68 2.74 -3.43 16.26
N VAL A 69 2.24 -4.53 16.84
CA VAL A 69 1.05 -5.27 16.37
C VAL A 69 0.08 -5.36 17.53
N ASN A 70 -1.21 -5.20 17.23
CA ASN A 70 -2.27 -5.28 18.23
C ASN A 70 -3.08 -6.55 17.99
N VAL A 71 -3.37 -7.30 19.05
CA VAL A 71 -4.19 -8.51 19.05
C VAL A 71 -5.33 -8.38 20.06
N LEU A 72 -6.41 -9.14 19.85
CA LEU A 72 -7.49 -9.23 20.83
C LEU A 72 -7.18 -10.35 21.83
N ALA A 73 -7.36 -10.07 23.12
CA ALA A 73 -7.13 -11.04 24.20
C ALA A 73 -7.95 -12.32 24.00
N GLU A 74 -9.19 -12.20 23.51
CA GLU A 74 -10.03 -13.34 23.15
C GLU A 74 -9.40 -14.25 22.09
N LYS A 75 -8.81 -13.65 21.03
CA LYS A 75 -8.18 -14.42 19.95
C LYS A 75 -6.87 -15.08 20.39
N LEU A 76 -6.13 -14.40 21.27
CA LEU A 76 -4.88 -14.94 21.81
C LEU A 76 -5.12 -16.10 22.79
N ARG A 77 -6.17 -16.03 23.62
CA ARG A 77 -6.53 -17.07 24.60
C ARG A 77 -6.79 -18.45 23.97
N GLY A 78 -7.28 -18.48 22.74
CA GLY A 78 -7.56 -19.72 22.02
C GLY A 78 -6.33 -20.46 21.48
N PHE A 79 -5.12 -19.88 21.58
CA PHE A 79 -3.86 -20.45 21.08
C PHE A 79 -3.98 -21.07 19.67
N ASN A 80 -4.68 -20.37 18.77
CA ASN A 80 -4.87 -20.87 17.41
C ASN A 80 -3.58 -20.65 16.60
N ASP A 81 -2.92 -21.75 16.22
CA ASP A 81 -1.65 -21.71 15.47
C ASP A 81 -1.73 -20.92 14.17
N GLN A 82 -2.82 -21.06 13.41
CA GLN A 82 -3.02 -20.34 12.15
C GLN A 82 -3.16 -18.82 12.38
N TYR A 83 -3.85 -18.41 13.43
CA TYR A 83 -3.95 -17.01 13.84
C TYR A 83 -2.59 -16.46 14.27
N ASN A 84 -1.88 -17.18 15.13
CA ASN A 84 -0.56 -16.80 15.63
C ASN A 84 0.47 -16.71 14.50
N ALA A 85 0.45 -17.65 13.55
CA ALA A 85 1.28 -17.60 12.35
C ALA A 85 1.01 -16.34 11.53
N ASN A 86 -0.26 -16.00 11.28
CA ASN A 86 -0.63 -14.78 10.55
C ASN A 86 -0.22 -13.49 11.28
N VAL A 87 -0.30 -13.47 12.61
CA VAL A 87 0.26 -12.38 13.43
C VAL A 87 1.77 -12.31 13.25
N GLY A 88 2.46 -13.46 13.30
CA GLY A 88 3.90 -13.58 13.07
C GLY A 88 4.35 -13.01 11.73
N LEU A 89 3.58 -13.24 10.64
CA LEU A 89 3.88 -12.66 9.33
C LEU A 89 3.97 -11.13 9.39
N LYS A 90 3.04 -10.47 10.09
CA LYS A 90 3.02 -9.01 10.26
C LYS A 90 4.18 -8.52 11.12
N ILE A 91 4.49 -9.24 12.21
CA ILE A 91 5.61 -8.91 13.10
C ILE A 91 6.93 -8.97 12.32
N ASN A 92 7.16 -10.07 11.59
CA ASN A 92 8.38 -10.26 10.81
C ASN A 92 8.58 -9.13 9.78
N LEU A 93 7.52 -8.75 9.04
CA LEU A 93 7.61 -7.64 8.08
C LEU A 93 7.90 -6.29 8.74
N LYS A 94 7.28 -5.98 9.89
CA LYS A 94 7.57 -4.74 10.62
C LYS A 94 9.00 -4.65 11.12
N LEU A 95 9.61 -5.80 11.43
CA LEU A 95 11.00 -5.92 11.86
C LEU A 95 11.99 -5.98 10.68
N GLY A 96 11.53 -5.89 9.42
CA GLY A 96 12.39 -5.89 8.24
C GLY A 96 12.63 -7.27 7.61
N GLY A 97 11.98 -8.32 8.12
CA GLY A 97 12.12 -9.68 7.61
C GLY A 97 11.37 -9.95 6.31
N ALA A 98 11.59 -11.14 5.74
CA ALA A 98 10.95 -11.59 4.50
C ALA A 98 10.23 -12.93 4.72
N ASN A 99 8.91 -12.95 4.46
CA ASN A 99 8.07 -14.14 4.70
C ASN A 99 8.08 -15.12 3.51
N GLN A 100 8.10 -14.61 2.28
CA GLN A 100 8.12 -15.40 1.06
C GLN A 100 8.97 -14.70 -0.01
N SER A 101 9.33 -15.44 -1.06
CA SER A 101 10.09 -14.98 -2.22
C SER A 101 9.66 -15.76 -3.45
N LEU A 102 9.77 -15.15 -4.63
CA LEU A 102 9.66 -15.86 -5.90
C LEU A 102 10.99 -16.53 -6.27
N GLY A 103 10.92 -17.60 -7.06
CA GLY A 103 12.12 -18.16 -7.68
C GLY A 103 12.76 -17.16 -8.64
N THR A 104 14.09 -17.21 -8.83
CA THR A 104 14.80 -16.25 -9.70
C THR A 104 14.26 -16.24 -11.14
N ALA A 105 13.90 -17.42 -11.66
CA ALA A 105 13.28 -17.55 -12.98
C ALA A 105 11.91 -16.85 -13.08
N ASP A 106 11.22 -16.67 -11.95
CA ASP A 106 9.90 -16.08 -11.88
C ASP A 106 9.91 -14.56 -11.72
N LEU A 107 11.06 -13.98 -11.35
CA LEU A 107 11.17 -12.53 -11.12
C LEU A 107 11.19 -11.71 -12.42
N GLY A 108 11.44 -12.32 -13.57
CA GLY A 108 11.50 -11.62 -14.86
C GLY A 108 12.44 -10.40 -14.80
N ILE A 109 11.93 -9.21 -15.16
CA ILE A 109 12.69 -7.95 -15.15
C ILE A 109 13.15 -7.49 -13.75
N ILE A 110 12.61 -8.07 -12.68
CA ILE A 110 12.99 -7.76 -11.30
C ILE A 110 14.25 -8.54 -10.89
N SER A 111 14.54 -9.67 -11.55
CA SER A 111 15.65 -10.58 -11.19
C SER A 111 17.02 -9.89 -11.14
N GLU A 112 17.23 -8.87 -11.97
CA GLU A 112 18.48 -8.11 -12.06
C GLU A 112 18.71 -7.13 -10.88
N GLY A 113 17.71 -6.92 -10.02
CA GLY A 113 17.82 -5.97 -8.90
C GLY A 113 17.90 -4.51 -9.34
N LYS A 114 17.38 -4.20 -10.53
CA LYS A 114 17.42 -2.86 -11.15
C LYS A 114 16.03 -2.26 -11.39
N THR A 115 14.98 -2.97 -11.02
CA THR A 115 13.60 -2.54 -11.23
C THR A 115 12.96 -2.25 -9.87
N MET A 116 12.54 -1.01 -9.67
CA MET A 116 11.77 -0.60 -8.51
C MET A 116 10.28 -0.63 -8.86
N LEU A 117 9.50 -1.23 -7.97
CA LEU A 117 8.05 -1.21 -8.05
C LEU A 117 7.51 -0.21 -7.04
N VAL A 118 6.50 0.55 -7.46
CA VAL A 118 5.88 1.60 -6.66
C VAL A 118 4.37 1.39 -6.65
N GLY A 119 3.76 1.56 -5.48
CA GLY A 119 2.31 1.63 -5.33
C GLY A 119 1.89 3.02 -4.88
N ILE A 120 0.85 3.56 -5.49
CA ILE A 120 0.28 4.87 -5.11
C ILE A 120 -1.24 4.71 -4.98
N ASP A 121 -1.80 5.24 -3.89
CA ASP A 121 -3.23 5.35 -3.68
C ASP A 121 -3.55 6.72 -3.06
N VAL A 122 -4.78 7.19 -3.26
CA VAL A 122 -5.31 8.39 -2.62
C VAL A 122 -6.66 8.05 -1.99
N THR A 123 -6.81 8.38 -0.71
CA THR A 123 -8.08 8.22 0.00
C THR A 123 -8.76 9.57 0.20
N HIS A 124 -10.08 9.56 0.04
CA HIS A 124 -10.94 10.74 0.16
C HIS A 124 -11.87 10.65 1.37
N PRO A 125 -12.32 11.80 1.89
CA PRO A 125 -13.40 11.84 2.87
C PRO A 125 -14.64 11.11 2.35
N SER A 126 -15.27 10.31 3.20
CA SER A 126 -16.50 9.58 2.88
C SER A 126 -17.72 10.41 3.32
N PRO A 127 -18.94 10.10 2.83
CA PRO A 127 -20.15 10.71 3.41
C PRO A 127 -20.17 10.51 4.93
N GLY A 128 -20.28 11.60 5.69
CA GLY A 128 -20.21 11.60 7.16
C GLY A 128 -18.86 12.02 7.75
N SER A 129 -17.80 12.12 6.94
CA SER A 129 -16.54 12.76 7.36
C SER A 129 -16.73 14.27 7.58
N ALA A 130 -15.87 14.87 8.40
CA ALA A 130 -15.84 16.31 8.62
C ALA A 130 -15.67 17.06 7.29
N SER A 131 -16.28 18.24 7.15
CA SER A 131 -16.18 19.05 5.93
C SER A 131 -14.76 19.54 5.64
N THR A 132 -13.89 19.56 6.66
CA THR A 132 -12.47 19.92 6.58
C THR A 132 -11.54 18.72 6.39
N ALA A 133 -12.09 17.49 6.30
CA ALA A 133 -11.29 16.29 6.14
C ALA A 133 -10.50 16.34 4.81
N PRO A 134 -9.18 16.11 4.83
CA PRO A 134 -8.35 16.20 3.63
C PRO A 134 -8.44 14.92 2.79
N SER A 135 -7.92 14.98 1.56
CA SER A 135 -7.47 13.76 0.88
C SER A 135 -6.08 13.39 1.40
N VAL A 136 -5.76 12.10 1.39
CA VAL A 136 -4.43 11.62 1.79
C VAL A 136 -3.87 10.68 0.75
N ALA A 137 -2.66 10.98 0.27
CA ALA A 137 -1.91 10.15 -0.64
C ALA A 137 -0.94 9.25 0.13
N GLY A 138 -0.88 7.98 -0.26
CA GLY A 138 0.09 7.00 0.22
C GLY A 138 0.97 6.50 -0.92
N ILE A 139 2.29 6.53 -0.73
CA ILE A 139 3.25 5.91 -1.64
C ILE A 139 4.00 4.79 -0.94
N VAL A 140 4.20 3.67 -1.63
CA VAL A 140 5.04 2.55 -1.20
C VAL A 140 6.02 2.21 -2.31
N ALA A 141 7.22 1.73 -1.95
CA ALA A 141 8.16 1.24 -2.95
C ALA A 141 8.89 0.00 -2.45
N SER A 142 9.08 -0.98 -3.33
CA SER A 142 10.00 -2.11 -3.11
C SER A 142 11.41 -1.57 -2.91
N ILE A 143 12.21 -2.18 -2.05
CA ILE A 143 13.60 -1.73 -1.82
C ILE A 143 14.65 -2.58 -2.55
N ASP A 144 14.28 -3.75 -3.09
CA ASP A 144 15.18 -4.66 -3.80
C ASP A 144 14.38 -5.70 -4.61
N SER A 145 15.08 -6.66 -5.24
CA SER A 145 14.47 -7.74 -6.03
C SER A 145 13.76 -8.82 -5.21
N THR A 146 13.88 -8.83 -3.88
CA THR A 146 13.20 -9.82 -3.03
C THR A 146 11.71 -9.53 -2.90
N LEU A 147 11.30 -8.28 -3.13
CA LEU A 147 9.93 -7.78 -2.98
C LEU A 147 9.34 -8.02 -1.59
N ALA A 148 10.19 -8.18 -0.56
CA ALA A 148 9.75 -8.46 0.79
C ALA A 148 9.36 -7.19 1.57
N GLN A 149 10.08 -6.09 1.34
CA GLN A 149 9.98 -4.87 2.13
C GLN A 149 9.52 -3.69 1.28
N TRP A 150 8.52 -2.98 1.80
CA TRP A 150 7.83 -1.87 1.11
C TRP A 150 7.61 -0.67 2.03
N PRO A 151 8.66 0.05 2.45
CA PRO A 151 8.50 1.25 3.26
C PRO A 151 7.59 2.28 2.59
N ALA A 152 6.82 3.00 3.40
CA ALA A 152 5.81 3.92 2.92
C ALA A 152 6.09 5.38 3.28
N GLU A 153 5.40 6.29 2.62
CA GLU A 153 5.27 7.69 3.03
C GLU A 153 3.83 8.17 2.77
N ILE A 154 3.39 9.12 3.58
CA ILE A 154 2.03 9.66 3.57
C ILE A 154 2.12 11.17 3.35
N ARG A 155 1.24 11.72 2.51
CA ARG A 155 1.10 13.17 2.29
C ARG A 155 -0.36 13.59 2.37
N VAL A 156 -0.65 14.63 3.15
CA VAL A 156 -1.96 15.28 3.16
C VAL A 156 -2.06 16.24 1.98
N GLN A 157 -3.22 16.30 1.33
CA GLN A 157 -3.51 17.24 0.25
C GLN A 157 -4.92 17.80 0.38
N GLY A 158 -5.31 18.70 -0.54
CA GLY A 158 -6.64 19.31 -0.55
C GLY A 158 -7.76 18.25 -0.55
N ALA A 159 -8.91 18.60 0.02
CA ALA A 159 -10.06 17.70 0.09
C ALA A 159 -10.53 17.31 -1.32
N ARG A 160 -10.81 16.01 -1.53
CA ARG A 160 -11.26 15.44 -2.83
C ARG A 160 -10.36 15.79 -4.02
N GLN A 161 -9.07 15.98 -3.74
CA GLN A 161 -8.05 16.06 -4.76
C GLN A 161 -7.53 14.66 -5.06
N GLU A 162 -7.66 14.23 -6.31
CA GLU A 162 -7.33 12.86 -6.72
C GLU A 162 -5.88 12.76 -7.17
N MET A 163 -5.34 13.81 -7.79
CA MET A 163 -3.96 13.89 -8.25
C MET A 163 -3.01 14.22 -7.11
N VAL A 164 -1.89 13.50 -7.00
CA VAL A 164 -0.94 13.69 -5.89
C VAL A 164 -0.07 14.94 -6.12
N ALA A 165 -0.37 16.03 -5.41
CA ALA A 165 0.31 17.32 -5.59
C ALA A 165 1.82 17.27 -5.32
N ASP A 166 2.24 16.44 -4.36
CA ASP A 166 3.63 16.38 -3.90
C ASP A 166 4.36 15.09 -4.31
N LEU A 167 3.93 14.53 -5.45
CA LEU A 167 4.43 13.26 -5.94
C LEU A 167 5.94 13.31 -6.24
N GLU A 168 6.45 14.48 -6.62
CA GLU A 168 7.88 14.69 -6.84
C GLU A 168 8.69 14.39 -5.57
N THR A 169 8.35 15.03 -4.44
CA THR A 169 9.06 14.85 -3.17
C THR A 169 8.92 13.41 -2.66
N LEU A 170 7.72 12.84 -2.80
CA LEU A 170 7.42 11.46 -2.42
C LEU A 170 8.28 10.46 -3.19
N LEU A 171 8.40 10.60 -4.52
CA LEU A 171 9.23 9.69 -5.31
C LEU A 171 10.73 9.88 -4.99
N ILE A 172 11.20 11.12 -4.78
CA ILE A 172 12.59 11.38 -4.36
C ILE A 172 12.92 10.61 -3.07
N SER A 173 12.02 10.62 -2.08
CA SER A 173 12.26 9.89 -0.83
C SER A 173 12.38 8.38 -1.05
N ARG A 174 11.54 7.79 -1.93
CA ARG A 174 11.60 6.37 -2.28
C ARG A 174 12.90 6.03 -3.02
N LEU A 175 13.33 6.86 -3.97
CA LEU A 175 14.60 6.71 -4.68
C LEU A 175 15.81 6.80 -3.74
N GLN A 176 15.79 7.73 -2.79
CA GLN A 176 16.83 7.84 -1.77
C GLN A 176 16.90 6.60 -0.88
N HIS A 177 15.74 6.07 -0.47
CA HIS A 177 15.69 4.83 0.31
C HIS A 177 16.24 3.65 -0.50
N TRP A 178 15.81 3.48 -1.75
CA TRP A 178 16.37 2.48 -2.66
C TRP A 178 17.89 2.57 -2.73
N ALA A 179 18.44 3.77 -2.93
CA ALA A 179 19.88 3.98 -3.00
C ALA A 179 20.60 3.63 -1.69
N LYS A 180 19.97 3.81 -0.51
CA LYS A 180 20.53 3.34 0.77
C LYS A 180 20.64 1.80 0.80
N CYS A 181 19.62 1.09 0.31
CA CYS A 181 19.59 -0.37 0.30
C CYS A 181 20.47 -0.99 -0.81
N ASN A 182 20.73 -0.26 -1.90
CA ASN A 182 21.37 -0.79 -3.10
C ASN A 182 22.74 -0.17 -3.40
N LYS A 183 23.59 0.02 -2.36
CA LYS A 183 24.97 0.52 -2.51
C LYS A 183 25.07 1.81 -3.33
N LYS A 184 24.13 2.74 -3.12
CA LYS A 184 23.98 4.02 -3.84
C LYS A 184 23.60 3.90 -5.33
N ALA A 185 23.31 2.71 -5.84
CA ALA A 185 22.73 2.55 -7.16
C ALA A 185 21.25 2.99 -7.16
N LEU A 186 20.82 3.57 -8.27
CA LEU A 186 19.42 3.92 -8.52
C LEU A 186 18.79 2.87 -9.46
N PRO A 187 17.47 2.66 -9.41
CA PRO A 187 16.82 1.70 -10.30
C PRO A 187 16.88 2.18 -11.76
N GLU A 188 17.05 1.26 -12.70
CA GLU A 188 17.00 1.56 -14.14
C GLU A 188 15.56 1.62 -14.65
N ASN A 189 14.64 0.91 -13.99
CA ASN A 189 13.23 0.85 -14.34
C ASN A 189 12.38 1.16 -13.10
N ILE A 190 11.31 1.94 -13.27
CA ILE A 190 10.32 2.22 -12.23
C ILE A 190 8.94 1.88 -12.77
N ILE A 191 8.29 0.88 -12.18
CA ILE A 191 6.92 0.47 -12.54
C ILE A 191 5.99 0.92 -11.43
N ILE A 192 5.01 1.75 -11.78
CA ILE A 192 4.11 2.42 -10.86
C ILE A 192 2.71 1.83 -11.03
N TYR A 193 2.16 1.25 -9.96
CA TYR A 193 0.78 0.82 -9.89
C TYR A 193 -0.04 1.86 -9.13
N ARG A 194 -0.93 2.54 -9.85
CA ARG A 194 -1.74 3.65 -9.33
C ARG A 194 -3.18 3.19 -9.11
N ASP A 195 -3.61 3.05 -7.86
CA ASP A 195 -5.02 2.83 -7.50
C ASP A 195 -5.73 4.15 -7.23
N GLY A 196 -7.06 4.16 -7.29
CA GLY A 196 -7.89 5.30 -6.86
C GLY A 196 -8.18 6.31 -7.95
N VAL A 197 -8.00 5.94 -9.22
CA VAL A 197 -8.26 6.80 -10.39
C VAL A 197 -9.35 6.19 -11.25
N SER A 198 -10.35 6.99 -11.61
CA SER A 198 -11.41 6.59 -12.56
C SER A 198 -10.97 6.79 -14.01
N GLU A 199 -11.60 6.07 -14.96
CA GLU A 199 -11.28 6.15 -16.40
C GLU A 199 -11.25 7.59 -16.94
N GLY A 200 -12.20 8.43 -16.52
CA GLY A 200 -12.27 9.84 -16.92
C GLY A 200 -11.12 10.72 -16.41
N GLN A 201 -10.23 10.18 -15.58
CA GLN A 201 -9.08 10.87 -15.00
C GLN A 201 -7.73 10.32 -15.50
N TYR A 202 -7.70 9.34 -16.40
CA TYR A 202 -6.45 8.74 -16.88
C TYR A 202 -5.53 9.77 -17.54
N ASN A 203 -6.07 10.67 -18.35
CA ASN A 203 -5.29 11.76 -18.94
C ASN A 203 -4.71 12.70 -17.88
N LYS A 204 -5.38 12.90 -16.75
CA LYS A 204 -4.83 13.72 -15.65
C LYS A 204 -3.59 13.07 -15.03
N VAL A 205 -3.51 11.74 -14.99
CA VAL A 205 -2.28 11.05 -14.54
C VAL A 205 -1.11 11.37 -15.46
N ILE A 206 -1.34 11.40 -16.77
CA ILE A 206 -0.32 11.74 -17.77
C ILE A 206 0.03 13.24 -17.73
N GLU A 207 -0.95 14.11 -17.58
CA GLU A 207 -0.75 15.56 -17.66
C GLU A 207 -0.27 16.19 -16.34
N GLU A 208 -0.64 15.62 -15.19
CA GLU A 208 -0.36 16.20 -13.87
C GLU A 208 0.63 15.36 -13.03
N GLU A 209 0.52 14.02 -13.01
CA GLU A 209 1.40 13.16 -12.16
C GLU A 209 2.71 12.75 -12.86
N LEU A 210 2.66 12.33 -14.12
CA LEU A 210 3.85 11.92 -14.88
C LEU A 210 4.95 13.02 -14.92
N PRO A 211 4.65 14.32 -15.13
CA PRO A 211 5.68 15.35 -15.10
C PRO A 211 6.35 15.48 -13.73
N LEU A 212 5.62 15.27 -12.63
CA LEU A 212 6.17 15.28 -11.27
C LEU A 212 7.10 14.09 -11.03
N LEU A 213 6.72 12.90 -11.52
CA LEU A 213 7.55 11.69 -11.49
C LEU A 213 8.83 11.87 -12.30
N GLN A 214 8.74 12.45 -13.49
CA GLN A 214 9.89 12.77 -14.34
C GLN A 214 10.79 13.84 -13.69
N ALA A 215 10.21 14.85 -13.03
CA ALA A 215 10.97 15.88 -12.32
C ALA A 215 11.76 15.27 -11.14
N ALA A 216 11.15 14.37 -10.36
CA ALA A 216 11.83 13.63 -9.30
C ALA A 216 13.03 12.83 -9.82
N CYS A 217 12.85 12.13 -10.94
CA CYS A 217 13.91 11.40 -11.61
C CYS A 217 15.02 12.35 -12.08
N LYS A 218 14.68 13.46 -12.73
CA LYS A 218 15.64 14.47 -13.19
C LYS A 218 16.47 15.09 -12.05
N LYS A 219 15.86 15.31 -10.87
CA LYS A 219 16.55 15.83 -9.69
C LYS A 219 17.48 14.79 -9.02
N THR A 220 17.15 13.51 -9.14
CA THR A 220 17.84 12.44 -8.40
C THR A 220 18.92 11.73 -9.22
N TYR A 221 18.72 11.58 -10.53
CA TYR A 221 19.60 10.79 -11.38
C TYR A 221 20.79 11.62 -11.91
N PRO A 222 22.02 11.08 -11.85
CA PRO A 222 23.18 11.71 -12.48
C PRO A 222 23.01 11.90 -13.98
N ALA A 223 23.62 12.97 -14.52
CA ALA A 223 23.59 13.28 -15.95
C ALA A 223 24.08 12.13 -16.86
N THR A 224 24.98 11.28 -16.35
CA THR A 224 25.50 10.12 -17.08
C THR A 224 24.47 9.00 -17.25
N LEU A 225 23.50 8.87 -16.34
CA LEU A 225 22.41 7.91 -16.45
C LEU A 225 21.26 8.48 -17.28
N THR A 226 20.93 9.76 -17.10
CA THR A 226 19.87 10.41 -17.90
C THR A 226 20.24 10.47 -19.38
N ALA A 227 21.52 10.66 -19.73
CA ALA A 227 22.03 10.56 -21.10
C ALA A 227 21.82 9.18 -21.75
N LYS A 228 21.62 8.12 -20.93
CA LYS A 228 21.29 6.76 -21.40
C LYS A 228 19.79 6.49 -21.42
N GLY A 229 18.95 7.50 -21.17
CA GLY A 229 17.50 7.36 -21.08
C GLY A 229 17.03 6.68 -19.80
N LEU A 230 17.75 6.86 -18.68
CA LEU A 230 17.37 6.30 -17.37
C LEU A 230 16.88 7.37 -16.38
N PRO A 231 15.93 7.00 -15.49
CA PRO A 231 15.21 5.73 -15.47
C PRO A 231 14.12 5.68 -16.54
N ARG A 232 13.67 4.47 -16.88
CA ARG A 232 12.45 4.25 -17.67
C ARG A 232 11.25 4.11 -16.75
N LEU A 233 10.13 4.72 -17.11
CA LEU A 233 8.89 4.70 -16.35
C LEU A 233 7.81 3.85 -17.04
N SER A 234 7.01 3.15 -16.24
CA SER A 234 5.74 2.55 -16.68
C SER A 234 4.68 2.81 -15.62
N ILE A 235 3.52 3.30 -16.02
CA ILE A 235 2.41 3.65 -15.14
C ILE A 235 1.19 2.81 -15.51
N VAL A 236 0.78 1.96 -14.58
CA VAL A 236 -0.35 1.04 -14.69
C VAL A 236 -1.41 1.45 -13.67
N ILE A 237 -2.56 1.91 -14.15
CA ILE A 237 -3.73 2.19 -13.33
C ILE A 237 -4.37 0.86 -12.91
N VAL A 238 -4.79 0.77 -11.64
CA VAL A 238 -5.41 -0.43 -11.07
C VAL A 238 -6.86 -0.15 -10.73
N GLY A 239 -7.78 -0.68 -11.53
CA GLY A 239 -9.22 -0.64 -11.29
C GLY A 239 -9.71 -1.84 -10.49
N LYS A 240 -10.10 -1.63 -9.22
CA LYS A 240 -10.58 -2.70 -8.32
C LYS A 240 -12.11 -2.75 -8.19
N ARG A 241 -12.77 -1.65 -8.56
CA ARG A 241 -14.20 -1.42 -8.34
C ARG A 241 -14.88 -1.13 -9.68
N HIS A 242 -15.27 -2.20 -10.36
CA HIS A 242 -16.04 -2.16 -11.60
C HIS A 242 -17.10 -3.27 -11.62
N ASN A 243 -17.95 -3.22 -12.65
CA ASN A 243 -19.08 -4.14 -12.80
C ASN A 243 -18.77 -5.40 -13.63
N THR A 244 -17.60 -5.45 -14.28
CA THR A 244 -17.14 -6.62 -15.07
C THR A 244 -16.98 -7.87 -14.22
N ARG A 245 -17.53 -9.00 -14.66
CA ARG A 245 -17.38 -10.34 -14.08
C ARG A 245 -17.11 -11.35 -15.20
N PHE A 246 -16.32 -12.36 -14.91
CA PHE A 246 -16.06 -13.47 -15.82
C PHE A 246 -16.57 -14.78 -15.23
N TYR A 247 -17.04 -15.66 -16.10
CA TYR A 247 -17.57 -16.97 -15.74
C TYR A 247 -16.88 -18.02 -16.61
N PRO A 248 -16.51 -19.18 -16.03
CA PRO A 248 -15.93 -20.26 -16.79
C PRO A 248 -16.97 -20.81 -17.78
N THR A 249 -16.54 -21.14 -19.00
CA THR A 249 -17.39 -21.78 -20.02
C THR A 249 -17.29 -23.30 -20.00
N THR A 250 -16.30 -23.84 -19.28
CA THR A 250 -16.06 -25.27 -19.10
C THR A 250 -15.79 -25.58 -17.63
N ASP A 251 -16.05 -26.83 -17.22
CA ASP A 251 -15.75 -27.27 -15.85
C ASP A 251 -14.24 -27.29 -15.55
N GLN A 252 -13.40 -27.45 -16.57
CA GLN A 252 -11.94 -27.47 -16.41
C GLN A 252 -11.37 -26.11 -16.02
N ASP A 253 -12.01 -25.04 -16.49
CA ASP A 253 -11.62 -23.65 -16.19
C ASP A 253 -12.31 -23.10 -14.93
N SER A 254 -13.05 -23.96 -14.20
CA SER A 254 -13.86 -23.59 -13.04
C SER A 254 -13.15 -23.92 -11.72
N ASN A 255 -13.14 -22.95 -10.82
CA ASN A 255 -12.78 -23.10 -9.41
C ASN A 255 -13.87 -22.43 -8.56
N ARG A 256 -14.77 -23.23 -7.99
CA ARG A 256 -15.93 -22.75 -7.21
C ARG A 256 -16.79 -21.75 -8.01
N GLU A 257 -17.19 -22.13 -9.22
CA GLU A 257 -18.03 -21.33 -10.12
C GLU A 257 -17.37 -20.04 -10.65
N ASN A 258 -16.10 -19.84 -10.35
CA ASN A 258 -15.29 -18.73 -10.84
C ASN A 258 -14.20 -19.24 -11.78
N PRO A 259 -13.64 -18.40 -12.67
CA PRO A 259 -12.47 -18.77 -13.45
C PRO A 259 -11.30 -19.23 -12.54
N ILE A 260 -10.41 -20.05 -13.07
CA ILE A 260 -9.19 -20.43 -12.35
C ILE A 260 -8.34 -19.19 -12.00
N PRO A 261 -7.64 -19.18 -10.84
CA PRO A 261 -6.70 -18.10 -10.53
C PRO A 261 -5.62 -17.97 -11.60
N GLY A 262 -5.36 -16.74 -12.03
CA GLY A 262 -4.45 -16.43 -13.13
C GLY A 262 -5.15 -16.24 -14.48
N THR A 263 -6.48 -16.36 -14.58
CA THR A 263 -7.20 -15.98 -15.79
C THR A 263 -6.94 -14.51 -16.13
N VAL A 264 -6.44 -14.29 -17.34
CA VAL A 264 -6.26 -12.98 -17.97
C VAL A 264 -7.26 -12.82 -19.10
N VAL A 265 -7.88 -11.65 -19.20
CA VAL A 265 -8.75 -11.26 -20.32
C VAL A 265 -8.26 -9.92 -20.85
N ASP A 266 -7.61 -9.95 -22.02
CA ASP A 266 -7.04 -8.78 -22.71
C ASP A 266 -7.61 -8.60 -24.13
N ARG A 267 -8.68 -9.34 -24.47
CA ARG A 267 -9.37 -9.27 -25.76
C ARG A 267 -10.89 -9.28 -25.59
N GLY A 268 -11.57 -8.69 -26.58
CA GLY A 268 -13.02 -8.71 -26.73
C GLY A 268 -13.77 -7.71 -25.85
N VAL A 269 -13.39 -7.58 -24.59
CA VAL A 269 -13.97 -6.63 -23.62
C VAL A 269 -12.99 -5.56 -23.13
N SER A 270 -11.72 -5.66 -23.53
CA SER A 270 -10.69 -4.63 -23.37
C SER A 270 -10.89 -3.47 -24.34
N GLU A 271 -10.22 -2.36 -24.07
CA GLU A 271 -10.24 -1.20 -24.96
C GLU A 271 -9.50 -1.51 -26.26
N ALA A 272 -10.03 -1.04 -27.40
CA ALA A 272 -9.55 -1.49 -28.71
C ALA A 272 -8.20 -0.88 -29.09
N ARG A 273 -7.84 0.26 -28.50
CA ARG A 273 -6.65 1.06 -28.87
C ARG A 273 -5.66 1.24 -27.74
N ASP A 274 -6.08 0.97 -26.52
CA ASP A 274 -5.28 1.15 -25.33
C ASP A 274 -4.76 -0.18 -24.81
N TRP A 275 -3.76 -0.12 -23.94
CA TRP A 275 -3.15 -1.32 -23.37
C TRP A 275 -3.74 -1.63 -22.00
N ASP A 276 -4.79 -2.43 -21.99
CA ASP A 276 -5.44 -2.89 -20.77
C ASP A 276 -5.66 -4.40 -20.73
N PHE A 277 -5.85 -4.92 -19.52
CA PHE A 277 -6.23 -6.31 -19.29
C PHE A 277 -6.91 -6.48 -17.95
N TYR A 278 -7.79 -7.47 -17.86
CA TYR A 278 -8.32 -7.94 -16.58
C TYR A 278 -7.52 -9.14 -16.10
N LEU A 279 -7.30 -9.24 -14.80
CA LEU A 279 -6.61 -10.36 -14.17
C LEU A 279 -7.37 -10.81 -12.91
N GLN A 280 -7.78 -12.07 -12.89
CA GLN A 280 -8.29 -12.74 -11.70
C GLN A 280 -7.17 -13.52 -11.01
N ALA A 281 -6.32 -12.85 -10.24
CA ALA A 281 -5.13 -13.46 -9.65
C ALA A 281 -5.38 -14.42 -8.47
N HIS A 282 -6.61 -14.50 -7.94
CA HIS A 282 -6.91 -15.17 -6.68
C HIS A 282 -8.06 -16.17 -6.83
N ALA A 283 -8.11 -17.13 -5.91
CA ALA A 283 -9.27 -17.99 -5.75
C ALA A 283 -10.37 -17.27 -4.95
N ALA A 284 -11.57 -17.17 -5.51
CA ALA A 284 -12.73 -16.67 -4.78
C ALA A 284 -13.10 -17.63 -3.66
N LEU A 285 -13.02 -17.18 -2.40
CA LEU A 285 -13.44 -18.01 -1.27
C LEU A 285 -14.96 -18.05 -1.13
N GLN A 286 -15.64 -16.98 -1.53
CA GLN A 286 -17.09 -16.83 -1.45
C GLN A 286 -17.57 -15.87 -2.56
N GLY A 287 -18.69 -16.20 -3.19
CA GLY A 287 -19.33 -15.38 -4.22
C GLY A 287 -18.55 -15.32 -5.54
N THR A 288 -18.93 -14.38 -6.40
CA THR A 288 -18.28 -14.14 -7.69
C THR A 288 -17.04 -13.26 -7.51
N ALA A 289 -15.90 -13.74 -8.00
CA ALA A 289 -14.65 -13.00 -8.06
C ALA A 289 -14.85 -11.67 -8.81
N ARG A 290 -14.14 -10.66 -8.32
CA ARG A 290 -13.88 -9.45 -9.09
C ARG A 290 -12.45 -9.55 -9.61
N PRO A 291 -12.24 -9.68 -10.94
CA PRO A 291 -10.91 -9.49 -11.49
C PRO A 291 -10.49 -8.04 -11.25
N ALA A 292 -9.20 -7.77 -11.13
CA ALA A 292 -8.69 -6.40 -11.18
C ALA A 292 -8.47 -6.01 -12.64
N HIS A 293 -8.81 -4.78 -13.00
CA HIS A 293 -8.53 -4.18 -14.30
C HIS A 293 -7.22 -3.40 -14.22
N TYR A 294 -6.32 -3.62 -15.18
CA TYR A 294 -5.04 -2.96 -15.28
C TYR A 294 -4.98 -2.21 -16.59
N PHE A 295 -4.71 -0.91 -16.54
CA PHE A 295 -4.67 -0.04 -17.72
C PHE A 295 -3.35 0.71 -17.77
N THR A 296 -2.57 0.53 -18.82
CA THR A 296 -1.24 1.15 -18.95
C THR A 296 -1.37 2.51 -19.63
N VAL A 297 -1.23 3.59 -18.86
CA VAL A 297 -1.34 4.98 -19.36
C VAL A 297 -0.01 5.53 -19.89
N TRP A 298 1.11 4.95 -19.46
CA TRP A 298 2.44 5.34 -19.90
C TRP A 298 3.39 4.14 -19.84
N ASP A 299 4.22 3.93 -20.86
CA ASP A 299 5.23 2.88 -20.82
C ASP A 299 6.48 3.17 -21.66
N GLU A 300 7.63 3.12 -21.01
CA GLU A 300 8.97 3.20 -21.61
C GLU A 300 9.74 1.87 -21.44
N ILE A 301 9.20 0.92 -20.68
CA ILE A 301 9.91 -0.29 -20.22
C ILE A 301 9.63 -1.48 -21.13
N PHE A 302 8.37 -1.71 -21.48
CA PHE A 302 7.93 -2.92 -22.17
C PHE A 302 7.69 -2.70 -23.66
N TYR A 303 7.29 -1.49 -24.07
CA TYR A 303 7.01 -1.11 -25.46
C TYR A 303 8.14 -1.44 -26.44
N PRO A 304 9.44 -1.33 -26.10
CA PRO A 304 10.52 -1.78 -26.99
C PRO A 304 10.50 -3.28 -27.33
N ARG A 305 9.70 -4.08 -26.62
CA ARG A 305 9.46 -5.51 -26.87
C ARG A 305 8.22 -5.75 -27.75
N HIS A 306 7.60 -4.69 -28.28
CA HIS A 306 6.44 -4.77 -29.17
C HIS A 306 6.87 -4.63 -30.65
N PRO A 307 6.41 -5.51 -31.56
CA PRO A 307 5.75 -6.79 -31.29
C PRO A 307 6.74 -7.82 -30.75
N ALA A 308 6.23 -8.95 -30.24
CA ALA A 308 7.05 -10.08 -29.84
C ALA A 308 8.07 -10.42 -30.95
N LYS A 309 9.37 -10.43 -30.61
CA LYS A 309 10.38 -11.00 -31.53
C LYS A 309 10.00 -12.45 -31.80
N SER A 310 10.07 -12.89 -33.06
CA SER A 310 9.55 -14.18 -33.53
C SER A 310 9.75 -15.32 -32.53
N GLY A 311 8.65 -15.77 -31.89
CA GLY A 311 8.62 -16.89 -30.94
C GLY A 311 8.88 -16.56 -29.46
N GLY A 312 9.10 -15.29 -29.09
CA GLY A 312 9.27 -14.84 -27.70
C GLY A 312 8.01 -14.23 -27.07
N GLN A 313 8.08 -13.94 -25.77
CA GLN A 313 7.04 -13.20 -25.05
C GLN A 313 6.99 -11.74 -25.51
N GLY A 314 5.79 -11.22 -25.76
CA GLY A 314 5.55 -9.81 -26.07
C GLY A 314 5.49 -8.92 -24.83
N ALA A 315 5.32 -7.62 -25.04
CA ALA A 315 5.15 -6.65 -23.96
C ALA A 315 3.98 -6.99 -23.02
N ALA A 316 2.84 -7.38 -23.59
CA ALA A 316 1.64 -7.79 -22.85
C ALA A 316 1.89 -9.01 -21.95
N ASP A 317 2.47 -10.08 -22.51
CA ASP A 317 2.77 -11.31 -21.77
C ASP A 317 3.66 -11.02 -20.55
N VAL A 318 4.71 -10.21 -20.74
CA VAL A 318 5.65 -9.88 -19.67
C VAL A 318 4.98 -9.07 -18.55
N LEU A 319 4.15 -8.07 -18.89
CA LEU A 319 3.48 -7.26 -17.88
C LEU A 319 2.39 -8.05 -17.13
N GLN A 320 1.61 -8.87 -17.85
CA GLN A 320 0.56 -9.71 -17.29
C GLN A 320 1.16 -10.75 -16.34
N GLU A 321 2.21 -11.45 -16.77
CA GLU A 321 2.93 -12.44 -15.98
C GLU A 321 3.56 -11.80 -14.73
N LEU A 322 4.23 -10.66 -14.88
CA LEU A 322 4.80 -9.91 -13.77
C LEU A 322 3.72 -9.54 -12.74
N THR A 323 2.63 -8.94 -13.21
CA THR A 323 1.51 -8.50 -12.36
C THR A 323 0.89 -9.67 -11.61
N HIS A 324 0.70 -10.81 -12.29
CA HIS A 324 0.15 -12.01 -11.68
C HIS A 324 1.09 -12.64 -10.65
N LYS A 325 2.37 -12.83 -10.97
CA LYS A 325 3.35 -13.40 -10.05
C LYS A 325 3.52 -12.57 -8.78
N MET A 326 3.45 -11.25 -8.91
CA MET A 326 3.46 -10.38 -7.73
C MET A 326 2.27 -10.60 -6.81
N CYS A 327 1.09 -11.01 -7.28
CA CYS A 327 -0.06 -11.28 -6.39
C CYS A 327 0.22 -12.39 -5.36
N TYR A 328 1.27 -13.20 -5.54
CA TYR A 328 1.75 -14.17 -4.55
C TYR A 328 2.72 -13.59 -3.52
N MET A 329 3.11 -12.32 -3.64
CA MET A 329 4.10 -11.63 -2.80
C MET A 329 3.48 -10.69 -1.77
N PHE A 330 2.18 -10.83 -1.48
CA PHE A 330 1.55 -10.12 -0.37
C PHE A 330 1.95 -10.72 0.97
N GLY A 331 2.95 -10.13 1.62
CA GLY A 331 3.71 -10.76 2.69
C GLY A 331 2.94 -11.03 3.99
N ARG A 332 1.72 -10.53 4.17
CA ARG A 332 0.90 -10.83 5.36
C ARG A 332 -0.11 -11.97 5.14
N ALA A 333 -0.06 -12.66 4.00
CA ALA A 333 -0.92 -13.80 3.70
C ALA A 333 -0.16 -14.88 2.91
N THR A 334 -0.57 -16.14 3.10
CA THR A 334 -0.02 -17.32 2.41
C THR A 334 -0.86 -17.72 1.19
N LYS A 335 -1.59 -16.77 0.61
CA LYS A 335 -2.46 -16.96 -0.56
C LYS A 335 -2.30 -15.77 -1.50
N ALA A 336 -2.49 -16.01 -2.79
CA ALA A 336 -2.55 -14.94 -3.77
C ALA A 336 -3.70 -13.97 -3.45
N VAL A 337 -3.43 -12.68 -3.64
CA VAL A 337 -4.40 -11.59 -3.45
C VAL A 337 -5.03 -11.18 -4.77
N SER A 338 -6.19 -10.53 -4.69
CA SER A 338 -6.97 -10.12 -5.88
C SER A 338 -6.35 -8.98 -6.68
N VAL A 339 -5.44 -8.24 -6.06
CA VAL A 339 -4.82 -7.01 -6.55
C VAL A 339 -3.33 -7.13 -6.32
N CYS A 340 -2.51 -6.65 -7.26
CA CYS A 340 -1.07 -6.67 -7.09
C CYS A 340 -0.62 -5.98 -5.77
N PRO A 341 0.39 -6.50 -5.06
CA PRO A 341 0.82 -5.96 -3.77
C PRO A 341 1.22 -4.49 -3.75
N PRO A 342 1.85 -3.89 -4.79
CA PRO A 342 2.17 -2.46 -4.75
C PRO A 342 0.91 -1.61 -4.49
N ALA A 343 -0.14 -1.82 -5.28
CA ALA A 343 -1.41 -1.12 -5.09
C ALA A 343 -2.07 -1.52 -3.76
N TYR A 344 -2.04 -2.79 -3.37
CA TYR A 344 -2.67 -3.21 -2.12
C TYR A 344 -1.96 -2.64 -0.88
N TYR A 345 -0.63 -2.52 -0.91
CA TYR A 345 0.13 -1.89 0.16
C TYR A 345 -0.15 -0.39 0.25
N ALA A 346 -0.31 0.30 -0.88
CA ALA A 346 -0.72 1.70 -0.89
C ALA A 346 -2.09 1.89 -0.22
N ASP A 347 -3.08 1.02 -0.48
CA ASP A 347 -4.38 1.06 0.22
C ASP A 347 -4.22 0.95 1.74
N LEU A 348 -3.32 0.08 2.21
CA LEU A 348 -3.08 -0.10 3.65
C LEU A 348 -2.44 1.12 4.28
N VAL A 349 -1.59 1.83 3.53
CA VAL A 349 -1.01 3.12 3.94
C VAL A 349 -2.10 4.17 4.05
N CYS A 350 -2.97 4.29 3.05
CA CYS A 350 -4.13 5.19 3.07
C CYS A 350 -5.08 4.86 4.23
N ALA A 351 -5.38 3.58 4.45
CA ALA A 351 -6.20 3.13 5.59
C ALA A 351 -5.54 3.46 6.94
N ARG A 352 -4.21 3.38 7.04
CA ARG A 352 -3.46 3.81 8.22
C ARG A 352 -3.51 5.32 8.41
N ALA A 353 -3.46 6.10 7.35
CA ALA A 353 -3.60 7.55 7.45
C ALA A 353 -4.98 7.98 7.96
N ARG A 354 -6.07 7.34 7.47
CA ARG A 354 -7.42 7.56 8.00
C ARG A 354 -7.51 7.24 9.49
N CYS A 355 -6.78 6.22 9.94
CA CYS A 355 -6.68 5.84 11.34
C CYS A 355 -5.99 6.92 12.19
N PHE A 356 -4.98 7.63 11.66
CA PHE A 356 -4.37 8.76 12.36
C PHE A 356 -5.26 10.02 12.41
N LEU A 357 -6.14 10.18 11.41
CA LEU A 357 -7.04 11.31 11.26
C LEU A 357 -8.50 10.92 11.53
N SER A 358 -8.72 9.93 12.40
CA SER A 358 -10.05 9.33 12.57
C SER A 358 -11.08 10.31 13.13
N ASP A 359 -10.64 11.32 13.86
CA ASP A 359 -11.47 12.44 14.32
C ASP A 359 -12.07 13.25 13.16
N LEU A 360 -11.39 13.29 12.00
CA LEU A 360 -11.89 13.96 10.79
C LEU A 360 -12.64 13.00 9.87
N PHE A 361 -12.15 11.76 9.71
CA PHE A 361 -12.76 10.80 8.77
C PHE A 361 -14.02 10.14 9.32
N ASP A 362 -14.06 9.88 10.63
CA ASP A 362 -15.14 9.17 11.33
C ASP A 362 -15.52 9.93 12.63
N PRO A 363 -15.97 11.21 12.54
CA PRO A 363 -16.29 12.01 13.72
C PRO A 363 -17.42 11.35 14.52
N LEU A 364 -17.28 11.32 15.85
CA LEU A 364 -18.36 10.89 16.72
C LEU A 364 -19.56 11.84 16.53
N PRO A 365 -20.80 11.32 16.47
CA PRO A 365 -21.98 12.17 16.42
C PRO A 365 -22.01 13.02 17.71
N VAL A 366 -21.79 14.32 17.56
CA VAL A 366 -22.12 15.30 18.58
C VAL A 366 -23.64 15.33 18.71
N ASP A 367 -24.16 15.31 19.94
CA ASP A 367 -25.59 15.51 20.24
C ASP A 367 -26.05 16.85 19.64
N ALA A 368 -26.53 16.80 18.40
CA ALA A 368 -26.93 17.98 17.65
C ALA A 368 -28.40 18.30 17.97
N SER A 369 -28.61 19.08 19.02
CA SER A 369 -29.74 20.02 19.04
C SER A 369 -29.43 21.16 18.05
N GLY A 370 -29.59 20.90 16.75
CA GLY A 370 -29.33 21.88 15.70
C GLY A 370 -29.77 21.34 14.34
N GLY A 371 -30.83 21.92 13.80
CA GLY A 371 -31.58 21.41 12.65
C GLY A 371 -30.78 21.11 11.39
N SER A 372 -31.33 20.18 10.61
CA SER A 372 -30.89 19.78 9.28
C SER A 372 -30.84 20.97 8.33
N ILE A 373 -29.62 21.36 7.95
CA ILE A 373 -29.35 22.22 6.79
C ILE A 373 -28.68 21.35 5.73
N SER A 374 -29.45 21.01 4.70
CA SER A 374 -28.97 20.46 3.44
C SER A 374 -28.22 21.56 2.68
N GLY A 375 -26.89 21.57 2.81
CA GLY A 375 -25.98 22.43 2.07
C GLY A 375 -24.55 22.06 2.41
N VAL A 376 -23.91 21.24 1.58
CA VAL A 376 -22.49 20.86 1.75
C VAL A 376 -21.66 22.06 1.28
N THR A 377 -21.28 22.94 2.20
CA THR A 377 -20.21 23.91 1.96
C THR A 377 -18.87 23.15 1.96
N GLU A 378 -18.12 23.25 0.86
CA GLU A 378 -16.74 22.78 0.80
C GLU A 378 -15.89 23.58 1.79
N GLY A 379 -15.60 23.00 2.94
CA GLY A 379 -14.63 23.55 3.88
C GLY A 379 -13.24 23.45 3.27
N THR A 380 -12.40 24.47 3.49
CA THR A 380 -10.98 24.39 3.14
C THR A 380 -10.34 23.27 3.98
N ALA A 381 -9.67 22.32 3.33
CA ALA A 381 -9.03 21.20 4.04
C ALA A 381 -8.04 21.71 5.09
N ASP A 382 -8.07 21.14 6.30
CA ASP A 382 -7.16 21.55 7.37
C ASP A 382 -5.76 20.93 7.16
N LEU A 383 -4.93 21.61 6.38
CA LEU A 383 -3.56 21.20 6.10
C LEU A 383 -2.64 21.28 7.33
N SER A 384 -3.05 21.92 8.43
CA SER A 384 -2.26 21.97 9.67
C SER A 384 -2.09 20.60 10.31
N ARG A 385 -3.01 19.67 10.01
CA ARG A 385 -2.99 18.27 10.46
C ARG A 385 -1.95 17.40 9.75
N MET A 386 -1.14 17.96 8.85
CA MET A 386 -0.04 17.25 8.21
C MET A 386 0.90 16.60 9.23
N VAL A 387 1.15 17.27 10.37
CA VAL A 387 2.02 16.73 11.45
C VAL A 387 1.52 15.39 12.01
N ASP A 388 0.20 15.16 11.99
CA ASP A 388 -0.41 13.95 12.56
C ASP A 388 -0.26 12.71 11.68
N VAL A 389 0.24 12.87 10.45
CA VAL A 389 0.52 11.75 9.54
C VAL A 389 2.00 11.62 9.20
N VAL A 390 2.86 12.51 9.72
CA VAL A 390 4.31 12.38 9.58
C VAL A 390 4.78 11.23 10.46
N ILE A 391 5.20 10.15 9.83
CA ILE A 391 5.70 8.97 10.53
C ILE A 391 6.99 9.30 11.27
N HIS A 392 7.11 8.81 12.51
CA HIS A 392 8.29 9.02 13.32
C HIS A 392 9.55 8.46 12.62
N PRO A 393 10.68 9.19 12.60
CA PRO A 393 11.91 8.78 11.89
C PRO A 393 12.39 7.36 12.17
N ASN A 394 12.29 6.90 13.44
CA ASN A 394 12.68 5.54 13.87
C ASN A 394 11.97 4.40 13.11
N ILE A 395 10.80 4.64 12.54
CA ILE A 395 10.02 3.63 11.81
C ILE A 395 9.58 4.06 10.41
N ALA A 396 9.93 5.27 9.97
CA ALA A 396 9.57 5.81 8.64
C ALA A 396 10.09 4.94 7.49
N GLU A 397 11.18 4.22 7.72
CA GLU A 397 11.81 3.29 6.78
C GLU A 397 11.30 1.83 6.91
N THR A 398 10.12 1.62 7.50
CA THR A 398 9.55 0.29 7.74
C THR A 398 8.15 0.14 7.13
N MET A 399 7.68 -1.11 7.05
CA MET A 399 6.27 -1.42 6.74
C MET A 399 5.35 -1.18 7.95
N PHE A 400 5.38 0.00 8.57
CA PHE A 400 4.60 0.31 9.78
C PHE A 400 3.08 0.05 9.61
N TYR A 401 2.59 0.20 8.39
CA TYR A 401 1.17 0.09 8.02
C TYR A 401 0.65 -1.36 7.94
N ILE A 402 1.53 -2.38 7.89
CA ILE A 402 1.15 -3.76 7.52
C ILE A 402 0.23 -4.49 8.49
#